data_AF-A0A5D3WIZ3-F1
#
_entry.id   AF-A0A5D3WIZ3-F1
#
_cell.length_a   1.000
_cell.length_b   1.000
_cell.length_c   1.000
_cell.angle_alpha   90.00
_cell.angle_beta   90.00
_cell.angle_gamma   90.00
#
_symmetry.space_group_name_H-M   'P 1'
#
loop_
_entity.id
_entity.type
_entity.pdbx_description
1 polymer ?
#
loop_
_entity_poly.entity_id
_entity_poly.type
_entity_poly.pdbx_seq_one_letter_code
_entity_poly.pdbx_strand_id
1 'polypeptide(L)' 'MEQAPWLCHVCNRKGEGESMACDLCYQVTCPEHLTCRPVRNADSGLYELRSLCPDCAAGRPPR' A
#
# COMPACT_ATOMS: atom_id res chain seq x y z
N MET A 1 -2.52 -9.50 24.14
CA MET A 1 -2.24 -8.31 23.31
C MET A 1 -3.39 -8.21 22.33
N GLU A 2 -4.23 -7.18 22.46
CA GLU A 2 -5.41 -7.00 21.61
C GLU A 2 -4.93 -6.50 20.24
N GLN A 3 -5.06 -7.33 19.20
CA GLN A 3 -4.69 -6.93 17.85
C GLN A 3 -5.88 -6.17 17.25
N ALA A 4 -5.69 -4.88 16.96
CA ALA A 4 -6.71 -4.11 16.28
C ALA A 4 -6.94 -4.70 14.88
N PRO A 5 -8.20 -5.03 14.52
CA PRO A 5 -8.47 -5.54 13.19
C PRO A 5 -8.27 -4.43 12.16
N TRP A 6 -7.72 -4.79 11.02
CA TRP A 6 -7.56 -3.88 9.88
C TRP A 6 -8.37 -4.36 8.68
N LEU A 7 -8.68 -3.44 7.77
CA LEU A 7 -9.40 -3.73 6.53
C LEU A 7 -8.54 -3.32 5.34
N CYS A 8 -8.40 -4.21 4.37
CA CYS A 8 -7.80 -3.85 3.10
C CYS A 8 -8.71 -2.88 2.35
N HIS A 9 -8.19 -1.72 1.95
CA HIS A 9 -8.98 -0.74 1.21
C HIS A 9 -9.34 -1.17 -0.23
N VAL A 10 -8.70 -2.22 -0.74
CA VAL A 10 -8.89 -2.75 -2.10
C VAL A 10 -10.00 -3.80 -2.16
N CYS A 11 -9.99 -4.75 -1.22
CA CYS A 11 -10.91 -5.89 -1.22
C CYS A 11 -11.75 -6.05 0.05
N ASN A 12 -11.62 -5.13 1.00
CA ASN A 12 -12.31 -5.12 2.30
C ASN A 12 -12.06 -6.38 3.14
N ARG A 13 -11.03 -7.18 2.82
CA ARG A 13 -10.63 -8.30 3.67
C ARG A 13 -10.22 -7.75 5.03
N LYS A 14 -10.79 -8.34 6.09
CA LYS A 14 -10.38 -8.13 7.47
C LYS A 14 -9.14 -8.96 7.78
N GLY A 15 -8.14 -8.34 8.38
CA GLY A 15 -6.98 -9.00 8.94
C GLY A 15 -6.85 -8.70 10.43
N GLU A 16 -6.04 -9.50 11.11
CA GLU A 16 -5.68 -9.34 12.51
C GLU A 16 -4.16 -9.21 12.60
N GLY A 17 -3.67 -8.37 13.50
CA GLY A 17 -2.23 -8.18 13.73
C GLY A 17 -1.61 -7.12 12.84
N GLU A 18 -0.40 -7.38 12.35
CA GLU A 18 0.37 -6.41 11.57
C GLU A 18 -0.32 -6.08 10.25
N SER A 19 -0.42 -4.79 9.96
CA SER A 19 -0.96 -4.26 8.70
C SER A 19 0.13 -3.52 7.93
N MET A 20 0.11 -3.60 6.60
CA MET A 20 0.96 -2.77 5.75
C MET A 20 0.12 -1.71 5.03
N ALA A 21 0.72 -0.55 4.79
CA ALA A 21 0.09 0.56 4.09
C ALA A 21 0.78 0.81 2.75
N CYS A 22 0.04 1.39 1.81
CA CYS A 22 0.61 1.91 0.56
C CYS A 22 1.50 3.13 0.84
N ASP A 23 2.71 3.17 0.28
CA ASP A 23 3.65 4.28 0.42
C ASP A 23 3.19 5.60 -0.25
N LEU A 24 2.14 5.55 -1.08
CA LEU A 24 1.62 6.72 -1.79
C LEU A 24 0.28 7.22 -1.23
N CYS A 25 -0.71 6.34 -1.03
CA CYS A 25 -2.02 6.74 -0.53
C CYS A 25 -2.22 6.52 0.97
N TYR A 26 -1.25 5.88 1.65
CA TYR A 26 -1.28 5.59 3.08
C TYR A 26 -2.46 4.72 3.56
N GLN A 27 -3.19 4.11 2.62
CA GLN A 27 -4.31 3.21 2.93
C GLN A 27 -3.81 1.80 3.24
N VAL A 28 -4.43 1.15 4.22
CA VAL A 28 -4.10 -0.23 4.62
C VAL A 28 -4.44 -1.21 3.50
N THR A 29 -3.48 -2.06 3.14
CA THR A 29 -3.60 -3.01 2.02
C THR A 29 -3.15 -4.40 2.47
N CYS A 30 -3.91 -5.44 2.11
CA CYS A 30 -3.49 -6.80 2.41
C CYS A 30 -2.25 -7.19 1.57
N PRO A 31 -1.44 -8.17 2.02
CA PRO A 31 -0.22 -8.59 1.32
C PRO A 31 -0.46 -9.02 -0.14
N GLU A 32 -1.63 -9.54 -0.47
CA GLU A 32 -1.99 -9.94 -1.85
C GLU A 32 -2.20 -8.75 -2.80
N HIS A 33 -2.65 -7.61 -2.28
CA HIS A 33 -2.89 -6.40 -3.07
C HIS A 33 -1.76 -5.37 -2.95
N LEU A 34 -0.80 -5.60 -2.07
CA LEU A 34 0.38 -4.77 -1.91
C LEU A 34 1.50 -5.30 -2.82
N THR A 35 2.00 -4.46 -3.73
CA THR A 35 3.06 -4.83 -4.68
C THR A 35 4.27 -3.93 -4.50
N CYS A 36 5.47 -4.50 -4.47
CA CYS A 36 6.71 -3.73 -4.48
C CYS A 36 7.07 -3.33 -5.92
N ARG A 37 7.13 -2.02 -6.18
CA ARG A 37 7.46 -1.47 -7.50
C ARG A 37 8.52 -0.38 -7.39
N PRO A 38 9.44 -0.25 -8.37
CA PRO A 38 10.33 0.88 -8.45
C PRO A 38 9.53 2.14 -8.83
N VAL A 39 9.56 3.15 -7.98
CA VAL A 39 8.96 4.46 -8.22
C VAL A 39 10.08 5.48 -8.33
N ARG A 40 10.02 6.34 -9.34
CA ARG A 40 10.97 7.43 -9.47
C ARG A 40 10.69 8.49 -8.40
N ASN A 41 11.63 8.70 -7.50
CA ASN A 41 11.59 9.78 -6.54
C ASN A 41 11.84 11.11 -7.27
N ALA A 42 10.94 12.08 -7.08
CA ALA A 42 11.00 13.37 -7.75
C ALA A 42 12.15 14.27 -7.23
N ASP A 43 12.53 14.10 -5.97
CA ASP A 43 13.57 14.88 -5.29
C ASP A 43 14.97 14.40 -5.67
N SER A 44 15.23 13.09 -5.51
CA SER A 44 16.54 12.50 -5.82
C SER A 44 16.72 12.12 -7.30
N GLY A 45 15.62 11.99 -8.05
CA GLY A 45 15.62 11.51 -9.42
C GLY A 45 15.91 10.01 -9.58
N LEU A 46 16.14 9.29 -8.47
CA LEU A 46 16.45 7.86 -8.41
C LEU A 46 15.17 7.02 -8.33
N TYR A 47 15.28 5.74 -8.68
CA TYR A 47 14.20 4.78 -8.45
C TYR A 47 14.32 4.16 -7.06
N GLU A 48 13.24 4.21 -6.29
CA GLU A 48 13.12 3.59 -4.97
C GLU A 48 12.08 2.48 -5.00
N LEU A 49 12.35 1.36 -4.34
CA LEU A 49 11.34 0.32 -4.15
C LEU A 49 10.31 0.80 -3.14
N ARG A 50 9.05 0.85 -3.57
CA ARG A 50 7.90 1.22 -2.73
C ARG A 50 6.82 0.16 -2.77
N SER A 51 6.16 -0.03 -1.64
CA SER A 51 5.00 -0.90 -1.46
C SER A 51 3.74 -0.15 -1.85
N LEU A 52 3.13 -0.52 -2.96
CA LEU A 52 2.00 0.19 -3.56
C LEU A 52 0.75 -0.68 -3.61
N CYS A 53 -0.41 -0.08 -3.40
CA CYS A 53 -1.69 -0.70 -3.76
C CYS A 53 -1.87 -0.71 -5.29
N PRO A 54 -2.82 -1.47 -5.84
CA PRO A 54 -2.98 -1.62 -7.29
C PRO A 54 -3.38 -0.31 -7.99
N ASP A 55 -4.11 0.56 -7.29
CA ASP A 55 -4.54 1.86 -7.82
C ASP A 55 -3.36 2.83 -7.97
N CYS A 56 -2.54 2.95 -6.92
CA CYS A 56 -1.30 3.73 -6.95
C CYS A 56 -0.27 3.16 -7.94
N ALA A 57 -0.15 1.83 -8.03
CA ALA A 57 0.73 1.17 -9.01
C ALA A 57 0.28 1.43 -10.46
N ALA A 58 -1.01 1.66 -10.69
CA ALA A 58 -1.58 2.02 -11.98
C ALA A 58 -1.56 3.53 -12.28
N GLY A 59 -1.03 4.36 -11.38
CA GLY A 59 -1.02 5.82 -11.52
C GLY A 59 -2.41 6.46 -11.40
N ARG A 60 -3.36 5.79 -10.73
CA ARG A 60 -4.69 6.34 -10.46
C ARG A 60 -4.66 7.23 -9.21
N PRO A 61 -5.47 8.30 -9.16
CA PRO A 61 -5.57 9.13 -7.97
C PRO A 61 -6.27 8.36 -6.85
N PRO A 62 -5.82 8.51 -5.58
CA PRO A 62 -6.47 7.87 -4.45
C PRO A 62 -7.93 8.31 -4.36
N ARG A 63 -8.83 7.33 -4.21
CA ARG A 63 -10.27 7.53 -4.01
C ARG A 63 -10.62 7.82 -2.56
#